data_AF-A0A496UFZ8-F1
#
_entry.id   AF-A0A496UFZ8-F1
#
_cell.length_a   1.000
_cell.length_b   1.000
_cell.length_c   1.000
_cell.angle_alpha   90.00
_cell.angle_beta   90.00
_cell.angle_gamma   90.00
#
_symmetry.space_group_name_H-M   'P 1'
#
loop_
_entity.id
_entity.type
_entity.pdbx_description
1 polymer ?
#
loop_
_entity_poly.entity_id
_entity_poly.type
_entity_poly.pdbx_seq_one_letter_code
_entity_poly.pdbx_strand_id
1 'polypeptide(L)'
;MKKTGVSATVLLAAVVLFSACGKDDPVPELQLVPATALLHVHMEPGLNNNLTSFAGSSFSGFILADSLLNKGPLGVSLVGIDISTLNPQLLLLTQNTTTEYATALTARVLNLDPRQEEDRVDLVSEHGYARASVTQRDGWTAIYIGPAPHVTLGSWLDLEKDNSLAADTSLLKVIPEHRHITVLFPENLFGFLSLLPLERQIPGWTDYKAVMNRIRPAALSVSVSWPGPDTDEPVQAGVMLARRDGGVSTVEISISDTHIDADSCFALLLSVAEGSF
;
A
#
# COMPACT_ATOMS: atom_id res chain seq x y z
N MET A 1 -12.28 -19.80 -15.78
CA MET A 1 -12.70 -18.60 -15.00
C MET A 1 -11.95 -18.61 -13.67
N LYS A 2 -11.52 -17.44 -13.14
CA LYS A 2 -10.62 -17.22 -11.97
C LYS A 2 -9.12 -17.05 -12.29
N LYS A 3 -8.72 -15.92 -12.88
CA LYS A 3 -7.35 -15.38 -12.77
C LYS A 3 -7.31 -13.84 -12.75
N THR A 4 -8.34 -13.19 -13.28
CA THR A 4 -8.59 -11.74 -13.12
C THR A 4 -8.83 -11.30 -11.68
N GLY A 5 -9.17 -12.26 -10.80
CA GLY A 5 -9.29 -12.01 -9.38
C GLY A 5 -7.95 -11.72 -8.71
N VAL A 6 -6.84 -12.36 -9.05
CA VAL A 6 -5.65 -12.30 -8.15
C VAL A 6 -5.07 -10.89 -8.03
N SER A 7 -4.95 -10.12 -9.11
CA SER A 7 -4.38 -8.76 -9.03
C SER A 7 -5.35 -7.73 -8.45
N ALA A 8 -6.64 -7.81 -8.80
CA ALA A 8 -7.67 -6.95 -8.23
C ALA A 8 -7.97 -7.32 -6.77
N THR A 9 -7.95 -8.60 -6.41
CA THR A 9 -8.10 -9.12 -5.04
C THR A 9 -6.85 -8.87 -4.22
N VAL A 10 -5.64 -8.80 -4.76
CA VAL A 10 -4.44 -8.36 -3.98
C VAL A 10 -4.48 -6.86 -3.73
N LEU A 11 -4.90 -6.06 -4.71
CA LEU A 11 -5.09 -4.62 -4.56
C LEU A 11 -6.25 -4.30 -3.62
N LEU A 12 -7.39 -4.99 -3.76
CA LEU A 12 -8.61 -4.85 -2.95
C LEU A 12 -8.45 -5.52 -1.57
N ALA A 13 -7.69 -6.61 -1.44
CA ALA A 13 -7.30 -7.11 -0.13
C ALA A 13 -6.35 -6.10 0.54
N ALA A 14 -5.37 -5.55 -0.17
CA ALA A 14 -4.52 -4.49 0.40
C ALA A 14 -5.32 -3.23 0.81
N VAL A 15 -6.41 -2.90 0.09
CA VAL A 15 -7.27 -1.72 0.35
C VAL A 15 -8.26 -1.94 1.49
N VAL A 16 -8.72 -3.18 1.77
CA VAL A 16 -9.91 -3.37 2.62
C VAL A 16 -9.70 -4.22 3.89
N LEU A 17 -8.46 -4.45 4.30
CA LEU A 17 -8.19 -5.44 5.34
C LEU A 17 -8.16 -4.96 6.79
N PHE A 18 -8.41 -3.68 7.10
CA PHE A 18 -7.69 -3.15 8.25
C PHE A 18 -8.46 -2.14 9.09
N SER A 19 -9.17 -2.58 10.13
CA SER A 19 -9.70 -1.67 11.14
C SER A 19 -8.56 -0.90 11.85
N ALA A 20 -8.81 0.29 12.37
CA ALA A 20 -7.84 1.18 12.99
C ALA A 20 -8.53 2.18 13.92
N CYS A 21 -7.75 2.73 14.85
CA CYS A 21 -8.09 3.84 15.72
C CYS A 21 -7.00 4.88 15.57
N GLY A 22 -7.29 5.96 14.85
CA GLY A 22 -6.31 6.98 14.47
C GLY A 22 -6.56 7.46 13.04
N LYS A 23 -6.43 8.75 12.78
CA LYS A 23 -6.78 9.37 11.49
C LYS A 23 -5.73 10.42 11.14
N ASP A 24 -4.49 9.98 10.96
CA ASP A 24 -3.41 10.87 10.54
C ASP A 24 -3.35 10.98 9.00
N ASP A 25 -2.82 12.10 8.51
CA ASP A 25 -2.68 12.31 7.06
C ASP A 25 -1.40 11.64 6.54
N PRO A 26 -1.43 10.98 5.36
CA PRO A 26 -0.27 10.27 4.81
C PRO A 26 0.85 11.20 4.31
N VAL A 27 0.64 12.53 4.31
CA VAL A 27 1.53 13.51 3.68
C VAL A 27 2.98 13.48 4.19
N PRO A 28 3.29 13.29 5.49
CA PRO A 28 4.67 13.21 5.97
C PRO A 28 5.41 11.98 5.41
N GLU A 29 4.70 10.87 5.26
CA GLU A 29 5.25 9.62 4.75
C GLU A 29 5.63 9.71 3.27
N LEU A 30 4.81 10.39 2.46
CA LEU A 30 5.03 10.50 1.01
C LEU A 30 6.35 11.17 0.62
N GLN A 31 6.98 11.92 1.54
CA GLN A 31 8.30 12.51 1.33
C GLN A 31 9.42 11.45 1.30
N LEU A 32 9.13 10.27 1.85
CA LEU A 32 10.04 9.12 1.93
C LEU A 32 9.65 8.01 0.96
N VAL A 33 8.64 8.22 0.12
CA VAL A 33 8.26 7.26 -0.92
C VAL A 33 8.85 7.72 -2.25
N PRO A 34 9.69 6.92 -2.93
CA PRO A 34 10.25 7.31 -4.22
C PRO A 34 9.15 7.67 -5.23
N ALA A 35 9.36 8.72 -6.01
CA ALA A 35 8.40 9.17 -7.02
C ALA A 35 8.07 8.06 -8.03
N THR A 36 9.00 7.12 -8.26
CA THR A 36 8.83 5.96 -9.15
C THR A 36 7.90 4.87 -8.61
N ALA A 37 7.39 5.00 -7.38
CA ALA A 37 6.45 4.03 -6.82
C ALA A 37 5.19 3.91 -7.70
N LEU A 38 4.69 2.68 -7.81
CA LEU A 38 3.50 2.31 -8.58
C LEU A 38 2.24 2.33 -7.70
N LEU A 39 2.39 2.17 -6.39
CA LEU A 39 1.31 2.14 -5.44
C LEU A 39 1.87 2.56 -4.09
N HIS A 40 1.08 3.28 -3.32
CA HIS A 40 1.35 3.50 -1.91
C HIS A 40 0.09 3.23 -1.10
N VAL A 41 0.23 2.49 -0.01
CA VAL A 41 -0.86 2.18 0.92
C VAL A 41 -0.44 2.73 2.28
N HIS A 42 -1.23 3.61 2.85
CA HIS A 42 -1.08 4.09 4.21
C HIS A 42 -2.13 3.44 5.11
N MET A 43 -1.70 2.95 6.28
CA MET A 43 -2.51 2.21 7.24
C MET A 43 -2.24 2.67 8.67
N GLU A 44 -3.32 2.88 9.42
CA GLU A 44 -3.30 3.22 10.85
C GLU A 44 -3.44 1.97 11.76
N PRO A 45 -2.95 1.99 13.01
CA PRO A 45 -3.01 0.84 13.94
C PRO A 45 -4.44 0.46 14.36
N GLY A 46 -4.69 -0.85 14.55
CA GLY A 46 -5.93 -1.36 15.17
C GLY A 46 -6.65 -2.48 14.41
N LEU A 47 -5.91 -3.30 13.64
CA LEU A 47 -6.46 -4.34 12.79
C LEU A 47 -7.09 -5.49 13.59
N ASN A 48 -8.18 -6.07 13.07
CA ASN A 48 -8.74 -7.29 13.64
C ASN A 48 -8.01 -8.57 13.17
N ASN A 49 -7.77 -9.49 14.11
CA ASN A 49 -7.18 -10.82 13.95
C ASN A 49 -7.86 -11.74 12.90
N ASN A 50 -9.14 -11.53 12.58
CA ASN A 50 -9.87 -12.35 11.60
C ASN A 50 -9.50 -11.99 10.14
N LEU A 51 -9.17 -10.73 9.84
CA LEU A 51 -8.81 -10.26 8.50
C LEU A 51 -7.38 -10.69 8.11
N THR A 52 -6.49 -10.79 9.09
CA THR A 52 -5.16 -11.40 8.98
C THR A 52 -5.20 -12.86 8.49
N SER A 53 -6.24 -13.61 8.82
CA SER A 53 -6.39 -15.02 8.39
C SER A 53 -6.73 -15.17 6.90
N PHE A 54 -7.41 -14.18 6.30
CA PHE A 54 -7.83 -14.20 4.90
C PHE A 54 -6.66 -13.91 3.94
N ALA A 55 -5.75 -13.03 4.32
CA ALA A 55 -4.61 -12.61 3.49
C ALA A 55 -3.26 -13.27 3.84
N GLY A 56 -3.07 -13.68 5.09
CA GLY A 56 -1.79 -14.22 5.60
C GLY A 56 -1.33 -15.53 4.98
N SER A 57 -2.21 -16.25 4.27
CA SER A 57 -1.85 -17.53 3.63
C SER A 57 -1.05 -17.39 2.32
N SER A 58 -1.03 -16.20 1.70
CA SER A 58 -0.56 -16.04 0.32
C SER A 58 0.74 -15.25 0.16
N PHE A 59 1.22 -14.53 1.19
CA PHE A 59 2.41 -13.67 1.06
C PHE A 59 3.10 -13.40 2.41
N SER A 60 4.40 -13.73 2.53
CA SER A 60 5.18 -13.51 3.76
C SER A 60 5.33 -12.03 4.13
N GLY A 61 5.31 -11.12 3.15
CA GLY A 61 5.34 -9.68 3.42
C GLY A 61 4.08 -9.15 4.10
N PHE A 62 2.97 -9.91 4.08
CA PHE A 62 1.76 -9.56 4.83
C PHE A 62 1.96 -9.76 6.33
N ILE A 63 2.57 -10.87 6.74
CA ILE A 63 2.88 -11.16 8.16
C ILE A 63 3.81 -10.08 8.72
N LEU A 64 4.76 -9.62 7.90
CA LEU A 64 5.65 -8.52 8.25
C LEU A 64 4.87 -7.21 8.43
N ALA A 65 4.05 -6.83 7.46
CA ALA A 65 3.24 -5.61 7.52
C ALA A 65 2.33 -5.59 8.75
N ASP A 66 1.61 -6.69 9.02
CA ASP A 66 0.75 -6.83 10.19
C ASP A 66 1.53 -6.67 11.53
N SER A 67 2.70 -7.29 11.62
CA SER A 67 3.54 -7.19 12.81
C SER A 67 4.08 -5.76 13.04
N LEU A 68 4.34 -5.01 11.97
CA LEU A 68 4.80 -3.61 12.04
C LEU A 68 3.66 -2.65 12.37
N LEU A 69 2.47 -2.87 11.80
CA LEU A 69 1.31 -2.02 12.05
C LEU A 69 0.83 -2.07 13.51
N ASN A 70 1.05 -3.19 14.18
CA ASN A 70 0.85 -3.31 15.64
C ASN A 70 1.76 -2.39 16.47
N LYS A 71 2.76 -1.74 15.88
CA LYS A 71 3.66 -0.77 16.55
C LYS A 71 3.28 0.68 16.27
N GLY A 72 2.56 0.96 15.21
CA GLY A 72 2.24 2.31 14.77
C GLY A 72 1.87 2.33 13.30
N PRO A 73 1.56 3.52 12.74
CA PRO A 73 1.25 3.66 11.34
C PRO A 73 2.31 3.00 10.45
N LEU A 74 1.82 2.40 9.38
CA LEU A 74 2.63 1.71 8.38
C LEU A 74 2.19 2.18 7.02
N GLY A 75 3.13 2.53 6.16
CA GLY A 75 2.84 2.48 4.74
C GLY A 75 3.73 1.53 3.97
N VAL A 76 3.13 1.06 2.89
CA VAL A 76 3.61 -0.02 2.03
C VAL A 76 3.54 0.47 0.61
N SER A 77 4.71 0.57 -0.02
CA SER A 77 4.84 1.06 -1.39
C SER A 77 5.26 -0.07 -2.32
N LEU A 78 4.55 -0.23 -3.44
CA LEU A 78 4.99 -1.07 -4.54
C LEU A 78 5.95 -0.26 -5.40
N VAL A 79 7.26 -0.49 -5.24
CA VAL A 79 8.28 0.26 -5.98
C VAL A 79 8.69 -0.42 -7.28
N GLY A 80 8.30 -1.69 -7.47
CA GLY A 80 8.54 -2.42 -8.71
C GLY A 80 7.94 -3.81 -8.70
N ILE A 81 7.99 -4.47 -9.86
CA ILE A 81 7.61 -5.88 -10.02
C ILE A 81 8.74 -6.54 -10.79
N ASP A 82 9.28 -7.65 -10.27
CA ASP A 82 10.18 -8.49 -11.05
C ASP A 82 9.37 -9.15 -12.17
N ILE A 83 9.60 -8.74 -13.42
CA ILE A 83 8.85 -9.25 -14.58
C ILE A 83 9.06 -10.75 -14.85
N SER A 84 10.14 -11.35 -14.33
CA SER A 84 10.45 -12.76 -14.53
C SER A 84 9.70 -13.65 -13.55
N THR A 85 9.51 -13.18 -12.31
CA THR A 85 8.86 -13.95 -11.23
C THR A 85 7.48 -13.41 -10.84
N LEU A 86 7.12 -12.23 -11.34
CA LEU A 86 5.98 -11.42 -10.91
C LEU A 86 5.97 -11.09 -9.42
N ASN A 87 7.12 -11.21 -8.74
CA ASN A 87 7.22 -10.88 -7.34
C ASN A 87 7.22 -9.36 -7.13
N PRO A 88 6.41 -8.84 -6.20
CA PRO A 88 6.42 -7.42 -5.87
C PRO A 88 7.72 -7.04 -5.16
N GLN A 89 8.19 -5.83 -5.44
CA GLN A 89 9.27 -5.18 -4.71
C GLN A 89 8.65 -4.12 -3.81
N LEU A 90 8.87 -4.25 -2.51
CA LEU A 90 8.12 -3.50 -1.51
C LEU A 90 9.05 -2.63 -0.68
N LEU A 91 8.62 -1.40 -0.42
CA LEU A 91 9.18 -0.52 0.60
C LEU A 91 8.15 -0.37 1.70
N LEU A 92 8.50 -0.75 2.92
CA LEU A 92 7.68 -0.57 4.12
C LEU A 92 8.27 0.54 4.98
N LEU A 93 7.44 1.46 5.47
CA LEU A 93 7.84 2.62 6.27
C LEU A 93 7.05 2.66 7.57
N THR A 94 7.73 2.83 8.70
CA THR A 94 7.09 2.92 10.02
C THR A 94 7.85 3.87 10.96
N GLN A 95 7.14 4.64 11.79
CA GLN A 95 7.75 5.62 12.70
C GLN A 95 8.08 5.08 14.11
N ASN A 96 7.36 4.05 14.56
CA ASN A 96 7.41 3.56 15.94
C ASN A 96 8.19 2.26 16.12
N THR A 97 9.07 1.96 15.16
CA THR A 97 9.83 0.72 15.13
C THR A 97 11.31 1.02 15.01
N THR A 98 12.16 0.41 15.85
CA THR A 98 13.61 0.57 15.72
C THR A 98 14.20 -0.31 14.62
N THR A 99 15.36 0.07 14.11
CA THR A 99 16.11 -0.72 13.12
C THR A 99 16.38 -2.15 13.63
N GLU A 100 16.71 -2.33 14.91
CA GLU A 100 16.97 -3.65 15.51
C GLU A 100 15.72 -4.53 15.51
N TYR A 101 14.57 -3.98 15.91
CA TYR A 101 13.32 -4.73 15.92
C TYR A 101 12.87 -5.09 14.50
N ALA A 102 12.89 -4.12 13.59
CA ALA A 102 12.53 -4.32 12.19
C ALA A 102 13.43 -5.37 11.52
N THR A 103 14.74 -5.32 11.79
CA THR A 103 15.72 -6.31 11.33
C THR A 103 15.38 -7.70 11.85
N ALA A 104 15.22 -7.87 13.16
CA ALA A 104 14.94 -9.17 13.78
C ALA A 104 13.61 -9.76 13.28
N LEU A 105 12.58 -8.93 13.14
CA LEU A 105 11.28 -9.33 12.63
C LEU A 105 11.37 -9.77 11.16
N THR A 106 12.01 -8.97 10.31
CA THR A 106 12.14 -9.24 8.87
C THR A 106 13.00 -10.48 8.62
N ALA A 107 14.13 -10.61 9.33
CA ALA A 107 15.00 -11.79 9.28
C ALA A 107 14.24 -13.07 9.62
N ARG A 108 13.42 -13.03 10.68
CA ARG A 108 12.58 -14.16 11.09
C ARG A 108 11.49 -14.50 10.07
N VAL A 109 10.75 -13.50 9.57
CA VAL A 109 9.62 -13.71 8.65
C VAL A 109 10.09 -14.20 7.28
N LEU A 110 11.25 -13.72 6.81
CA LEU A 110 11.80 -14.07 5.49
C LEU A 110 12.85 -15.21 5.55
N ASN A 111 13.21 -15.68 6.74
CA ASN A 111 14.27 -16.65 6.97
C ASN A 111 15.60 -16.22 6.32
N LEU A 112 16.10 -15.06 6.75
CA LEU A 112 17.33 -14.42 6.24
C LEU A 112 18.30 -14.11 7.39
N ASP A 113 19.58 -14.09 7.08
CA ASP A 113 20.62 -13.74 8.05
C ASP A 113 20.93 -12.24 7.99
N PRO A 114 20.97 -11.52 9.13
CA PRO A 114 21.32 -10.11 9.16
C PRO A 114 22.82 -9.90 9.03
N ARG A 115 23.20 -8.92 8.21
CA ARG A 115 24.57 -8.44 8.04
C ARG A 115 24.60 -6.94 8.26
N GLN A 116 25.27 -6.53 9.34
CA GLN A 116 25.42 -5.12 9.69
C GLN A 116 26.35 -4.41 8.71
N GLU A 117 25.91 -3.26 8.22
CA GLU A 117 26.71 -2.29 7.46
C GLU A 117 26.70 -0.94 8.22
N GLU A 118 27.39 0.08 7.71
CA GLU A 118 27.59 1.37 8.41
C GLU A 118 26.27 2.12 8.70
N ASP A 119 25.35 2.10 7.74
CA ASP A 119 24.13 2.90 7.70
C ASP A 119 22.85 2.06 7.53
N ARG A 120 22.97 0.73 7.47
CA ARG A 120 21.86 -0.19 7.26
C ARG A 120 22.19 -1.61 7.72
N VAL A 121 21.19 -2.48 7.68
CA VAL A 121 21.35 -3.92 7.86
C VAL A 121 20.83 -4.64 6.63
N ASP A 122 21.74 -5.30 5.91
CA ASP A 122 21.39 -6.11 4.75
C ASP A 122 21.00 -7.53 5.21
N LEU A 123 19.85 -8.03 4.74
CA LEU A 123 19.36 -9.37 5.06
C LEU A 123 19.65 -10.31 3.90
N VAL A 124 20.54 -11.27 4.15
CA VAL A 124 21.10 -12.16 3.13
C VAL A 124 20.50 -13.56 3.21
N SER A 125 20.32 -14.19 2.05
CA SER A 125 19.94 -15.60 1.97
C SER A 125 21.15 -16.52 2.20
N GLU A 126 20.91 -17.81 2.41
CA GLU A 126 21.97 -18.84 2.54
C GLU A 126 22.99 -18.84 1.39
N HIS A 127 22.58 -18.37 0.21
CA HIS A 127 23.42 -18.28 -0.98
C HIS A 127 24.22 -16.96 -1.05
N GLY A 128 24.16 -16.12 -0.01
CA GLY A 128 24.88 -14.85 0.10
C GLY A 128 24.23 -13.67 -0.63
N TYR A 129 23.07 -13.85 -1.26
CA TYR A 129 22.37 -12.75 -1.94
C TYR A 129 21.54 -11.94 -0.94
N ALA A 130 21.72 -10.62 -0.93
CA ALA A 130 20.85 -9.70 -0.20
C ALA A 130 19.44 -9.69 -0.81
N ARG A 131 18.43 -9.94 0.03
CA ARG A 131 17.01 -10.06 -0.37
C ARG A 131 16.11 -9.00 0.26
N ALA A 132 16.57 -8.44 1.37
CA ALA A 132 15.97 -7.28 1.99
C ALA A 132 17.06 -6.42 2.64
N SER A 133 16.73 -5.19 2.99
CA SER A 133 17.59 -4.34 3.78
C SER A 133 16.73 -3.48 4.69
N VAL A 134 17.28 -3.05 5.81
CA VAL A 134 16.62 -2.24 6.83
C VAL A 134 17.50 -1.04 7.16
N THR A 135 16.92 0.15 7.17
CA THR A 135 17.62 1.39 7.58
C THR A 135 16.64 2.34 8.27
N GLN A 136 17.14 3.47 8.76
CA GLN A 136 16.33 4.46 9.45
C GLN A 136 16.83 5.87 9.14
N ARG A 137 15.89 6.81 8.95
CA ARG A 137 16.14 8.24 8.72
C ARG A 137 14.94 9.06 9.19
N ASP A 138 15.17 10.24 9.74
CA ASP A 138 14.13 11.23 10.10
C ASP A 138 12.99 10.65 10.96
N GLY A 139 13.31 9.71 11.86
CA GLY A 139 12.32 9.04 12.71
C GLY A 139 11.56 7.89 12.04
N TRP A 140 11.83 7.60 10.77
CA TRP A 140 11.22 6.50 10.01
C TRP A 140 12.18 5.35 9.81
N THR A 141 11.73 4.14 10.09
CA THR A 141 12.41 2.89 9.75
C THR A 141 11.86 2.38 8.43
N ALA A 142 12.77 2.15 7.48
CA ALA A 142 12.47 1.64 6.16
C ALA A 142 12.94 0.19 6.02
N ILE A 143 12.07 -0.65 5.47
CA ILE A 143 12.39 -2.03 5.09
C ILE A 143 12.12 -2.17 3.61
N TYR A 144 13.14 -2.49 2.84
CA TYR A 144 12.98 -2.79 1.42
C TYR A 144 13.13 -4.29 1.18
N ILE A 145 12.19 -4.88 0.44
CA ILE A 145 12.18 -6.28 0.04
C ILE A 145 12.20 -6.35 -1.48
N GLY A 146 13.27 -6.87 -2.05
CA GLY A 146 13.46 -6.88 -3.50
C GLY A 146 14.91 -7.14 -3.91
N PRO A 147 15.20 -7.06 -5.23
CA PRO A 147 16.56 -7.17 -5.75
C PRO A 147 17.41 -5.95 -5.36
N ALA A 148 18.71 -6.16 -5.20
CA ALA A 148 19.70 -5.11 -4.90
C ALA A 148 19.29 -4.17 -3.75
N PRO A 149 18.87 -4.70 -2.58
CA PRO A 149 18.24 -3.88 -1.54
C PRO A 149 19.17 -2.81 -0.94
N HIS A 150 20.47 -3.04 -0.97
CA HIS A 150 21.50 -2.07 -0.58
C HIS A 150 21.52 -0.82 -1.47
N VAL A 151 21.28 -0.96 -2.79
CA VAL A 151 21.25 0.17 -3.72
C VAL A 151 19.98 0.99 -3.48
N THR A 152 18.84 0.30 -3.33
CA THR A 152 17.55 0.95 -3.13
C THR A 152 17.51 1.72 -1.82
N LEU A 153 17.96 1.13 -0.71
CA LEU A 153 17.97 1.85 0.57
C LEU A 153 19.07 2.89 0.67
N GLY A 154 20.22 2.71 0.02
CA GLY A 154 21.20 3.79 -0.12
C GLY A 154 20.58 5.01 -0.83
N SER A 155 19.89 4.78 -1.95
CA SER A 155 19.20 5.84 -2.68
C SER A 155 18.04 6.46 -1.89
N TRP A 156 17.39 5.66 -1.02
CA TRP A 156 16.32 6.12 -0.14
C TRP A 156 16.83 7.05 0.96
N LEU A 157 18.01 6.76 1.53
CA LEU A 157 18.65 7.62 2.52
C LEU A 157 18.93 9.02 1.97
N ASP A 158 19.22 9.11 0.67
CA ASP A 158 19.45 10.37 -0.04
C ASP A 158 18.20 10.95 -0.72
N LEU A 159 17.01 10.36 -0.47
CA LEU A 159 15.78 10.78 -1.16
C LEU A 159 15.38 12.20 -0.76
N GLU A 160 15.35 13.09 -1.76
CA GLU A 160 14.85 14.45 -1.64
C GLU A 160 13.35 14.52 -1.98
N LYS A 161 12.66 15.53 -1.42
CA LYS A 161 11.22 15.73 -1.62
C LYS A 161 10.83 15.80 -3.09
N ASP A 162 11.62 16.46 -3.94
CA ASP A 162 11.34 16.61 -5.38
C ASP A 162 11.39 15.27 -6.14
N ASN A 163 12.05 14.26 -5.56
CA ASN A 163 12.15 12.91 -6.10
C ASN A 163 11.22 11.92 -5.38
N SER A 164 10.29 12.42 -4.57
CA SER A 164 9.34 11.62 -3.78
C SER A 164 7.90 11.77 -4.29
N LEU A 165 6.98 10.92 -3.82
CA LEU A 165 5.55 11.07 -4.11
C LEU A 165 4.96 12.38 -3.56
N ALA A 166 5.60 13.01 -2.57
CA ALA A 166 5.17 14.33 -2.08
C ALA A 166 5.35 15.46 -3.13
N ALA A 167 6.07 15.22 -4.23
CA ALA A 167 6.16 16.14 -5.36
C ALA A 167 5.04 15.93 -6.40
N ASP A 168 4.27 14.83 -6.33
CA ASP A 168 3.18 14.55 -7.27
C ASP A 168 1.97 15.44 -6.98
N THR A 169 1.91 16.57 -7.68
CA THR A 169 0.81 17.55 -7.56
C THR A 169 -0.56 17.00 -7.93
N SER A 170 -0.66 15.93 -8.71
CA SER A 170 -1.94 15.29 -9.03
C SER A 170 -2.37 14.38 -7.88
N LEU A 171 -1.42 13.66 -7.29
CA LEU A 171 -1.67 12.82 -6.12
C LEU A 171 -2.10 13.66 -4.92
N LEU A 172 -1.45 14.80 -4.66
CA LEU A 172 -1.81 15.71 -3.57
C LEU A 172 -3.25 16.25 -3.66
N LYS A 173 -3.86 16.28 -4.85
CA LYS A 173 -5.27 16.70 -5.03
C LYS A 173 -6.29 15.63 -4.61
N VAL A 174 -5.84 14.39 -4.44
CA VAL A 174 -6.68 13.23 -4.16
C VAL A 174 -6.30 12.53 -2.86
N ILE A 175 -5.51 13.16 -1.99
CA ILE A 175 -5.28 12.64 -0.65
C ILE A 175 -6.53 12.93 0.19
N PRO A 176 -7.24 11.89 0.64
CA PRO A 176 -8.36 12.09 1.54
C PRO A 176 -7.83 12.37 2.96
N GLU A 177 -8.47 13.30 3.64
CA GLU A 177 -8.12 13.63 5.02
C GLU A 177 -8.66 12.56 5.98
N HIS A 178 -7.90 12.26 7.03
CA HIS A 178 -8.38 11.53 8.19
C HIS A 178 -9.01 10.15 7.89
N ARG A 179 -8.33 9.36 7.05
CA ARG A 179 -8.77 8.01 6.67
C ARG A 179 -7.87 6.95 7.28
N HIS A 180 -8.48 5.92 7.82
CA HIS A 180 -7.76 4.82 8.44
C HIS A 180 -6.94 3.96 7.44
N ILE A 181 -7.49 3.75 6.23
CA ILE A 181 -6.73 3.18 5.11
C ILE A 181 -6.85 4.14 3.94
N THR A 182 -5.71 4.45 3.34
CA THR A 182 -5.64 5.19 2.08
C THR A 182 -4.74 4.44 1.11
N VAL A 183 -5.28 4.14 -0.06
CA VAL A 183 -4.53 3.56 -1.17
C VAL A 183 -4.41 4.59 -2.27
N LEU A 184 -3.16 4.90 -2.59
CA LEU A 184 -2.73 5.95 -3.50
C LEU A 184 -2.14 5.32 -4.75
N PHE A 185 -2.71 5.70 -5.89
CA PHE A 185 -2.33 5.25 -7.22
C PHE A 185 -1.75 6.45 -7.98
N PRO A 186 -0.41 6.64 -7.97
CA PRO A 186 0.25 7.72 -8.69
C PRO A 186 0.20 7.50 -10.21
N GLU A 187 0.54 8.54 -10.97
CA GLU A 187 0.50 8.52 -12.44
C GLU A 187 1.30 7.36 -13.03
N ASN A 188 2.43 7.04 -12.39
CA ASN A 188 3.35 5.99 -12.80
C ASN A 188 2.68 4.62 -12.90
N LEU A 189 1.65 4.34 -12.09
CA LEU A 189 0.90 3.10 -12.20
C LEU A 189 0.20 2.97 -13.55
N PHE A 190 -0.47 4.04 -13.98
CA PHE A 190 -1.24 4.02 -15.21
C PHE A 190 -0.31 3.90 -16.43
N GLY A 191 0.84 4.58 -16.37
CA GLY A 191 1.93 4.41 -17.32
C GLY A 191 2.41 2.95 -17.37
N PHE A 192 2.76 2.38 -16.22
CA PHE A 192 3.23 1.00 -16.09
C PHE A 192 2.21 -0.01 -16.63
N LEU A 193 0.95 0.09 -16.20
CA LEU A 193 -0.14 -0.77 -16.67
C LEU A 193 -0.32 -0.67 -18.19
N SER A 194 -0.21 0.52 -18.78
CA SER A 194 -0.37 0.69 -20.23
C SER A 194 0.65 -0.10 -21.07
N LEU A 195 1.84 -0.35 -20.50
CA LEU A 195 2.95 -1.05 -21.15
C LEU A 195 2.89 -2.57 -21.01
N LEU A 196 2.10 -3.11 -20.08
CA LEU A 196 2.02 -4.55 -19.87
C LEU A 196 1.17 -5.22 -20.98
N PRO A 197 1.64 -6.33 -21.57
CA PRO A 197 0.91 -7.07 -22.62
C PRO A 197 -0.16 -8.00 -22.01
N LEU A 198 -1.11 -7.42 -21.26
CA LEU A 198 -2.12 -8.15 -20.49
C LEU A 198 -3.39 -8.46 -21.27
N GLU A 199 -3.47 -8.10 -22.56
CA GLU A 199 -4.65 -8.28 -23.42
C GLU A 199 -5.16 -9.73 -23.42
N ARG A 200 -4.22 -10.68 -23.35
CA ARG A 200 -4.52 -12.11 -23.37
C ARG A 200 -4.77 -12.72 -21.99
N GLN A 201 -4.39 -12.01 -20.93
CA GLN A 201 -4.39 -12.52 -19.55
C GLN A 201 -5.59 -12.02 -18.74
N ILE A 202 -6.08 -10.81 -19.07
CA ILE A 202 -7.13 -10.12 -18.33
C ILE A 202 -8.32 -9.86 -19.27
N PRO A 203 -9.39 -10.67 -19.21
CA PRO A 203 -10.70 -10.32 -19.75
C PRO A 203 -11.08 -8.86 -19.43
N GLY A 204 -11.46 -8.10 -20.46
CA GLY A 204 -11.82 -6.67 -20.32
C GLY A 204 -10.65 -5.68 -20.38
N TRP A 205 -9.41 -6.13 -20.60
CA TRP A 205 -8.24 -5.25 -20.68
C TRP A 205 -8.31 -4.21 -21.81
N THR A 206 -8.88 -4.59 -22.95
CA THR A 206 -9.11 -3.66 -24.07
C THR A 206 -10.08 -2.55 -23.69
N ASP A 207 -11.15 -2.89 -22.96
CA ASP A 207 -12.13 -1.93 -22.47
C ASP A 207 -11.50 -1.02 -21.41
N TYR A 208 -10.70 -1.58 -20.51
CA TYR A 208 -9.89 -0.81 -19.57
C TYR A 208 -8.99 0.20 -20.30
N LYS A 209 -8.20 -0.22 -21.29
CA LYS A 209 -7.35 0.69 -22.07
C LYS A 209 -8.16 1.80 -22.76
N ALA A 210 -9.32 1.47 -23.33
CA ALA A 210 -10.20 2.45 -23.95
C ALA A 210 -10.74 3.48 -22.94
N VAL A 211 -11.18 3.01 -21.77
CA VAL A 211 -11.65 3.85 -20.66
C VAL A 211 -10.52 4.75 -20.14
N MET A 212 -9.33 4.20 -19.89
CA MET A 212 -8.18 4.94 -19.38
C MET A 212 -7.70 6.01 -20.37
N ASN A 213 -7.70 5.73 -21.67
CA ASN A 213 -7.36 6.71 -22.70
C ASN A 213 -8.37 7.88 -22.78
N ARG A 214 -9.63 7.62 -22.44
CA ARG A 214 -10.69 8.65 -22.38
C ARG A 214 -10.61 9.45 -21.10
N ILE A 215 -10.45 8.79 -19.95
CA ILE A 215 -10.41 9.40 -18.62
C ILE A 215 -9.12 10.19 -18.41
N ARG A 216 -7.99 9.69 -18.94
CA ARG A 216 -6.63 10.25 -18.76
C ARG A 216 -6.31 10.53 -17.28
N PRO A 217 -6.35 9.51 -16.41
CA PRO A 217 -6.10 9.71 -14.99
C PRO A 217 -4.63 10.09 -14.76
N ALA A 218 -4.43 11.00 -13.81
CA ALA A 218 -3.13 11.44 -13.31
C ALA A 218 -2.89 10.90 -11.90
N ALA A 219 -3.93 10.76 -11.08
CA ALA A 219 -3.85 10.08 -9.80
C ALA A 219 -5.22 9.52 -9.41
N LEU A 220 -5.22 8.46 -8.61
CA LEU A 220 -6.42 7.91 -7.98
C LEU A 220 -6.12 7.67 -6.51
N SER A 221 -7.12 7.88 -5.65
CA SER A 221 -7.11 7.37 -4.29
C SER A 221 -8.36 6.56 -4.02
N VAL A 222 -8.22 5.55 -3.19
CA VAL A 222 -9.31 4.79 -2.58
C VAL A 222 -9.07 4.80 -1.09
N SER A 223 -10.08 5.14 -0.31
CA SER A 223 -9.95 5.21 1.13
C SER A 223 -11.14 4.61 1.84
N VAL A 224 -10.89 4.06 3.02
CA VAL A 224 -11.91 3.49 3.89
C VAL A 224 -11.72 3.98 5.32
N SER A 225 -12.82 4.17 6.02
CA SER A 225 -12.90 4.45 7.44
C SER A 225 -14.10 3.74 8.06
N TRP A 226 -14.01 3.35 9.32
CA TRP A 226 -15.11 2.79 10.12
C TRP A 226 -15.21 3.56 11.45
N PRO A 227 -16.32 3.40 12.18
CA PRO A 227 -16.46 3.95 13.52
C PRO A 227 -15.37 3.48 14.48
N GLY A 228 -14.86 4.40 15.28
CA GLY A 228 -14.10 4.06 16.48
C GLY A 228 -14.97 3.36 17.54
N PRO A 229 -14.34 2.68 18.53
CA PRO A 229 -15.06 2.08 19.66
C PRO A 229 -15.93 3.13 20.36
N ASP A 230 -17.19 2.80 20.62
CA ASP A 230 -18.16 3.68 21.31
C ASP A 230 -18.40 5.03 20.61
N THR A 231 -18.23 5.10 19.28
CA THR A 231 -18.55 6.28 18.47
C THR A 231 -19.71 6.02 17.51
N ASP A 232 -20.48 7.07 17.20
CA ASP A 232 -21.55 7.05 16.17
C ASP A 232 -21.00 7.43 14.77
N GLU A 233 -19.70 7.32 14.55
CA GLU A 233 -19.11 7.67 13.26
C GLU A 233 -19.56 6.68 12.16
N PRO A 234 -19.86 7.14 10.94
CA PRO A 234 -20.26 6.25 9.86
C PRO A 234 -19.09 5.43 9.32
N VAL A 235 -19.42 4.28 8.72
CA VAL A 235 -18.51 3.61 7.78
C VAL A 235 -18.46 4.46 6.53
N GLN A 236 -17.26 4.83 6.10
CA GLN A 236 -17.05 5.67 4.94
C GLN A 236 -16.09 5.00 3.96
N ALA A 237 -16.46 5.03 2.68
CA ALA A 237 -15.59 4.65 1.58
C ALA A 237 -15.55 5.78 0.56
N GLY A 238 -14.37 6.10 0.06
CA GLY A 238 -14.14 7.20 -0.87
C GLY A 238 -13.29 6.75 -2.04
N VAL A 239 -13.58 7.28 -3.22
CA VAL A 239 -12.75 7.18 -4.41
C VAL A 239 -12.58 8.59 -4.98
N MET A 240 -11.33 9.05 -5.10
CA MET A 240 -11.03 10.35 -5.72
C MET A 240 -10.10 10.14 -6.91
N LEU A 241 -10.43 10.75 -8.04
CA LEU A 241 -9.70 10.61 -9.29
C LEU A 241 -9.31 12.00 -9.82
N ALA A 242 -8.01 12.25 -9.91
CA ALA A 242 -7.46 13.40 -10.64
C ALA A 242 -7.18 12.99 -12.08
N ARG A 243 -7.54 13.87 -13.01
CA ARG A 243 -7.29 13.72 -14.44
C ARG A 243 -6.17 14.68 -14.89
N ARG A 244 -5.48 14.32 -15.98
CA ARG A 244 -4.42 15.13 -16.59
C ARG A 244 -4.89 16.49 -17.09
N ASP A 245 -6.18 16.65 -17.35
CA ASP A 245 -6.80 17.93 -17.70
C ASP A 245 -7.05 18.85 -16.48
N GLY A 246 -6.70 18.39 -15.27
CA GLY A 246 -6.85 19.10 -14.01
C GLY A 246 -8.15 18.83 -13.28
N GLY A 247 -9.11 18.11 -13.89
CA GLY A 247 -10.38 17.79 -13.23
C GLY A 247 -10.22 16.75 -12.13
N VAL A 248 -10.96 16.93 -11.04
CA VAL A 248 -11.08 15.94 -9.96
C VAL A 248 -12.50 15.39 -9.93
N SER A 249 -12.65 14.10 -9.70
CA SER A 249 -13.95 13.43 -9.53
C SER A 249 -13.93 12.63 -8.25
N THR A 250 -14.94 12.81 -7.42
CA THR A 250 -15.01 12.21 -6.08
C THR A 250 -16.32 11.44 -5.97
N VAL A 251 -16.23 10.23 -5.43
CA VAL A 251 -17.38 9.41 -5.02
C VAL A 251 -17.17 9.03 -3.57
N GLU A 252 -18.13 9.36 -2.72
CA GLU A 252 -18.11 8.98 -1.31
C GLU A 252 -19.39 8.23 -0.96
N ILE A 253 -19.23 7.15 -0.20
CA ILE A 253 -20.30 6.35 0.37
C ILE A 253 -20.14 6.46 1.88
N SER A 254 -21.21 6.85 2.57
CA SER A 254 -21.27 6.94 4.02
C SER A 254 -22.46 6.13 4.52
N ILE A 255 -22.20 5.18 5.41
CA ILE A 255 -23.21 4.29 5.98
C ILE A 255 -23.23 4.51 7.49
N SER A 256 -24.31 5.12 7.98
CA SER A 256 -24.57 5.38 9.39
C SER A 256 -25.49 4.32 10.00
N ASP A 257 -25.57 4.26 11.33
CA ASP A 257 -26.51 3.41 12.08
C ASP A 257 -26.41 1.92 11.71
N THR A 258 -25.21 1.45 11.36
CA THR A 258 -25.02 0.11 10.81
C THR A 258 -25.26 -0.99 11.84
N HIS A 259 -25.11 -0.69 13.15
CA HIS A 259 -25.04 -1.67 14.24
C HIS A 259 -24.05 -2.83 13.96
N ILE A 260 -23.12 -2.60 13.04
CA ILE A 260 -22.17 -3.56 12.52
C ILE A 260 -20.82 -3.24 13.17
N ASP A 261 -20.16 -4.28 13.68
CA ASP A 261 -18.77 -4.19 14.12
C ASP A 261 -17.82 -3.84 12.96
N ALA A 262 -16.64 -3.33 13.29
CA ALA A 262 -15.61 -3.02 12.29
C ALA A 262 -15.28 -4.22 11.38
N ASP A 263 -15.47 -5.44 11.89
CA ASP A 263 -15.18 -6.69 11.20
C ASP A 263 -16.15 -6.95 10.03
N SER A 264 -17.42 -6.61 10.19
CA SER A 264 -18.44 -6.82 9.15
C SER A 264 -18.62 -5.59 8.23
N CYS A 265 -17.94 -4.47 8.54
CA CYS A 265 -17.92 -3.28 7.70
C CYS A 265 -17.33 -3.56 6.29
N PHE A 266 -16.31 -4.43 6.21
CA PHE A 266 -15.75 -4.81 4.92
C PHE A 266 -16.77 -5.58 4.08
N ALA A 267 -17.41 -6.59 4.65
CA ALA A 267 -18.42 -7.39 3.96
C ALA A 267 -19.55 -6.49 3.45
N LEU A 268 -19.98 -5.52 4.25
CA LEU A 268 -20.97 -4.52 3.85
C LEU A 268 -20.50 -3.68 2.64
N LEU A 269 -19.29 -3.13 2.69
CA LEU A 269 -18.75 -2.33 1.58
C LEU A 269 -18.59 -3.15 0.30
N LEU A 270 -18.19 -4.42 0.42
CA LEU A 270 -18.08 -5.33 -0.72
C LEU A 270 -19.45 -5.65 -1.32
N SER A 271 -20.44 -5.97 -0.49
CA SER A 271 -21.83 -6.20 -0.92
C SER A 271 -22.42 -4.97 -1.63
N VAL A 272 -22.17 -3.77 -1.09
CA VAL A 272 -22.59 -2.50 -1.71
C VAL A 272 -21.92 -2.30 -3.07
N ALA A 273 -20.60 -2.54 -3.15
CA ALA A 273 -19.84 -2.37 -4.39
C ALA A 273 -20.22 -3.40 -5.48
N GLU A 274 -20.59 -4.62 -5.09
CA GLU A 274 -21.02 -5.67 -6.00
C GLU A 274 -22.50 -5.55 -6.41
N GLY A 275 -23.28 -4.68 -5.75
CA GLY A 275 -24.72 -4.58 -5.95
C GLY A 275 -25.49 -5.82 -5.48
N SER A 276 -24.88 -6.59 -4.58
CA SER A 276 -25.39 -7.85 -4.02
C SER A 276 -26.15 -7.54 -2.73
N PHE A 277 -27.44 -7.25 -2.84
CA PHE A 277 -28.38 -7.19 -1.71
C PHE A 277 -29.43 -8.29 -1.82
#